data_AF-A0A2G4KHB0-F1
#
_entry.id   AF-A0A2G4KHB0-F1
#
_cell.length_a   1.000
_cell.length_b   1.000
_cell.length_c   1.000
_cell.angle_alpha   90.00
_cell.angle_beta   90.00
_cell.angle_gamma   90.00
#
_symmetry.space_group_name_H-M   'P 1'
#
loop_
_entity.id
_entity.type
_entity.pdbx_description
1 polymer ?
#
loop_
_entity_poly.entity_id
_entity_poly.type
_entity_poly.pdbx_seq_one_letter_code
_entity_poly.pdbx_strand_id
1 'polypeptide(L)'
;MANALLLALALLAQDGQVSASTSPNAPPTDEYGYVAWCYGALGGYASLYDQVMPEVTRIEKAFPGPDGVQAALKTYPEMRAQAQKDLKTFSTAITAAEKASPRPISEYGGAQVKRGAAIWQGAASVDKARLAQMWMSWSPPGDCEKRAKALEMKSSILGRALNYNAGSATTPTPTAPPQAKPSAPPPAAAADTPKPEAPKPRPEVAKPAPTASAPASAKAAAPAKKLPLIGGGEIIVDPVNPVPCAGSLLPAKRGGRDVLICKPD
;
A
#
# COMPACT_ATOMS: atom_id res chain seq x y z
N MET A 1 -7.25 16.62 -46.26
CA MET A 1 -6.41 15.75 -45.39
C MET A 1 -6.06 16.42 -44.05
N ALA A 2 -6.95 17.22 -43.46
CA ALA A 2 -6.70 17.92 -42.18
C ALA A 2 -7.39 17.26 -40.96
N ASN A 3 -8.32 16.33 -41.18
CA ASN A 3 -9.07 15.69 -40.10
C ASN A 3 -8.33 14.53 -39.42
N ALA A 4 -7.23 14.02 -39.99
CA ALA A 4 -6.48 12.90 -39.41
C ALA A 4 -5.55 13.33 -38.27
N LEU A 5 -5.03 14.57 -38.30
CA LEU A 5 -4.14 15.07 -37.25
C LEU A 5 -4.88 15.36 -35.93
N LEU A 6 -6.15 15.73 -35.99
CA LEU A 6 -6.95 16.03 -34.80
C LEU A 6 -7.34 14.76 -34.02
N LEU A 7 -7.54 13.62 -34.70
CA LEU A 7 -7.75 12.35 -34.02
C LEU A 7 -6.47 11.81 -33.35
N ALA A 8 -5.29 12.05 -33.94
CA ALA A 8 -4.03 11.60 -33.35
C ALA A 8 -3.67 12.34 -32.05
N LEU A 9 -3.99 13.64 -31.92
CA LEU A 9 -3.78 14.39 -30.68
C LEU A 9 -4.76 13.98 -29.56
N ALA A 10 -5.97 13.53 -29.91
CA ALA A 10 -6.97 13.12 -28.91
C ALA A 10 -6.61 11.79 -28.23
N LEU A 11 -5.93 10.87 -28.93
CA LEU A 11 -5.49 9.60 -28.34
C LEU A 11 -4.29 9.75 -27.38
N LEU A 12 -3.37 10.70 -27.61
CA LEU A 12 -2.26 10.94 -26.68
C LEU A 12 -2.68 11.65 -25.37
N ALA A 13 -3.91 12.19 -25.29
CA ALA A 13 -4.41 12.83 -24.09
C ALA A 13 -5.02 11.84 -23.08
N GLN A 14 -5.36 10.61 -23.48
CA GLN A 14 -5.94 9.60 -22.58
C GLN A 14 -4.90 8.76 -21.82
N ASP A 15 -3.66 8.65 -22.31
CA ASP A 15 -2.58 7.96 -21.60
C ASP A 15 -2.00 8.76 -20.41
N GLY A 16 -2.32 10.05 -20.28
CA GLY A 16 -1.82 10.92 -19.21
C GLY A 16 -2.67 10.94 -17.94
N GLN A 17 -3.86 10.34 -17.97
CA GLN A 17 -4.78 10.27 -16.82
C GLN A 17 -5.22 8.84 -16.57
N VAL A 18 -4.25 7.97 -16.25
CA VAL A 18 -4.55 6.85 -15.37
C VAL A 18 -5.01 7.47 -14.05
N SER A 19 -6.34 7.60 -13.93
CA SER A 19 -7.11 7.92 -12.73
C SER A 19 -6.23 8.25 -11.52
N ALA A 20 -6.06 9.54 -11.21
CA ALA A 20 -5.72 9.97 -9.86
C ALA A 20 -6.81 9.39 -8.96
N SER A 21 -6.54 8.18 -8.46
CA SER A 21 -7.56 7.29 -7.96
C SER A 21 -8.09 7.93 -6.70
N THR A 22 -9.38 8.22 -6.63
CA THR A 22 -10.05 8.71 -5.41
C THR A 22 -10.14 7.58 -4.35
N SER A 23 -9.12 6.74 -4.26
CA SER A 23 -8.97 5.76 -3.20
C SER A 23 -8.56 6.51 -1.93
N PRO A 24 -9.15 6.21 -0.76
CA PRO A 24 -8.77 6.84 0.50
C PRO A 24 -7.27 6.68 0.79
N ASN A 25 -6.64 5.62 0.27
CA ASN A 25 -5.22 5.35 0.43
C ASN A 25 -4.38 5.76 -0.80
N ALA A 26 -4.88 6.64 -1.66
CA ALA A 26 -4.11 7.15 -2.78
C ALA A 26 -2.87 7.94 -2.32
N PRO A 27 -1.77 7.91 -3.11
CA PRO A 27 -0.58 8.69 -2.79
C PRO A 27 -0.88 10.19 -2.80
N PRO A 28 -0.25 10.97 -1.88
CA PRO A 28 -0.25 12.43 -1.96
C PRO A 28 0.34 12.95 -3.26
N THR A 29 0.05 14.19 -3.63
CA THR A 29 0.61 14.82 -4.84
C THR A 29 1.98 15.45 -4.62
N ASP A 30 2.34 15.80 -3.38
CA ASP A 30 3.64 16.38 -3.04
C ASP A 30 4.75 15.31 -3.02
N GLU A 31 5.98 15.68 -3.39
CA GLU A 31 7.06 14.68 -3.54
C GLU A 31 7.44 13.98 -2.23
N TYR A 32 7.53 14.72 -1.11
CA TYR A 32 7.91 14.14 0.17
C TYR A 32 6.85 13.14 0.66
N GLY A 33 5.58 13.55 0.66
CA GLY A 33 4.45 12.71 1.03
C GLY A 33 4.28 11.52 0.10
N TYR A 34 4.51 11.69 -1.20
CA TYR A 34 4.48 10.60 -2.18
C TYR A 34 5.55 9.54 -1.88
N VAL A 35 6.80 9.95 -1.64
CA VAL A 35 7.90 9.01 -1.32
C VAL A 35 7.66 8.32 0.03
N ALA A 36 7.16 9.05 1.03
CA ALA A 36 6.75 8.48 2.31
C ALA A 36 5.60 7.46 2.17
N TRP A 37 4.62 7.74 1.32
CA TRP A 37 3.57 6.80 0.98
C TRP A 37 4.12 5.55 0.27
N CYS A 38 5.02 5.71 -0.70
CA CYS A 38 5.69 4.59 -1.39
C CYS A 38 6.44 3.69 -0.41
N TYR A 39 7.12 4.29 0.59
CA TYR A 39 7.79 3.54 1.64
C TYR A 39 6.83 2.67 2.44
N GLY A 40 5.69 3.22 2.88
CA GLY A 40 4.68 2.44 3.58
C GLY A 40 4.05 1.33 2.74
N ALA A 41 3.69 1.66 1.51
CA ALA A 41 3.09 0.74 0.55
C ALA A 41 4.00 -0.47 0.24
N LEU A 42 5.26 -0.19 -0.08
CA LEU A 42 6.25 -1.22 -0.37
C LEU A 42 6.66 -2.00 0.88
N GLY A 43 6.68 -1.35 2.04
CA GLY A 43 6.97 -1.99 3.32
C GLY A 43 5.92 -3.04 3.67
N GLY A 44 4.63 -2.70 3.51
CA GLY A 44 3.54 -3.65 3.67
C GLY A 44 3.64 -4.83 2.69
N TYR A 45 3.90 -4.53 1.42
CA TYR A 45 4.09 -5.56 0.38
C TYR A 45 5.21 -6.54 0.74
N ALA A 46 6.38 -6.03 1.11
CA ALA A 46 7.54 -6.86 1.47
C ALA A 46 7.30 -7.68 2.75
N SER A 47 6.51 -7.14 3.70
CA SER A 47 6.19 -7.83 4.95
C SER A 47 5.27 -9.04 4.76
N LEU A 48 4.43 -9.03 3.72
CA LEU A 48 3.48 -10.10 3.43
C LEU A 48 4.11 -11.29 2.71
N TYR A 49 5.35 -11.16 2.21
CA TYR A 49 6.02 -12.16 1.37
C TYR A 49 5.91 -13.57 1.94
N ASP A 50 6.39 -13.79 3.16
CA ASP A 50 6.44 -15.15 3.74
C ASP A 50 5.03 -15.73 3.99
N GLN A 51 4.03 -14.87 4.20
CA GLN A 51 2.63 -15.27 4.37
C GLN A 51 1.96 -15.71 3.06
N VAL A 52 2.27 -15.04 1.95
CA VAL A 52 1.60 -15.29 0.65
C VAL A 52 2.29 -16.36 -0.19
N MET A 53 3.60 -16.54 -0.04
CA MET A 53 4.39 -17.45 -0.88
C MET A 53 3.87 -18.90 -0.96
N PRO A 54 3.31 -19.52 0.09
CA PRO A 54 2.72 -20.86 -0.03
C PRO A 54 1.56 -20.91 -1.03
N GLU A 55 0.69 -19.90 -1.01
CA GLU A 55 -0.44 -19.82 -1.95
C GLU A 55 0.01 -19.37 -3.34
N VAL A 56 0.96 -18.45 -3.45
CA VAL A 56 1.59 -18.09 -4.73
C VAL A 56 2.18 -19.34 -5.39
N THR A 57 2.93 -20.15 -4.63
CA THR A 57 3.51 -21.40 -5.13
C THR A 57 2.44 -22.38 -5.60
N ARG A 58 1.31 -22.47 -4.89
CA ARG A 58 0.18 -23.31 -5.30
C ARG A 58 -0.48 -22.80 -6.58
N ILE A 59 -0.66 -21.49 -6.70
CA ILE A 59 -1.25 -20.82 -7.89
C ILE A 59 -0.36 -21.04 -9.11
N GLU A 60 0.94 -20.77 -9.01
CA GLU A 60 1.90 -20.96 -10.10
C GLU A 60 1.95 -22.41 -10.58
N LYS A 61 1.87 -23.38 -9.66
CA LYS A 61 1.81 -24.80 -10.02
C LYS A 61 0.51 -25.19 -10.73
N ALA A 62 -0.62 -24.59 -10.33
CA ALA A 62 -1.92 -24.85 -10.94
C ALA A 62 -2.07 -24.17 -12.30
N PHE A 63 -1.42 -23.01 -12.49
CA PHE A 63 -1.49 -22.18 -13.69
C PHE A 63 -0.09 -21.74 -14.11
N PRO A 64 0.73 -22.66 -14.66
CA PRO A 64 2.08 -22.32 -15.08
C PRO A 64 2.05 -21.25 -16.17
N GLY A 65 2.84 -20.19 -15.97
CA GLY A 65 3.12 -19.19 -17.01
C GLY A 65 3.87 -19.78 -18.21
N PRO A 66 4.06 -18.99 -19.28
CA PRO A 66 4.70 -19.45 -20.53
C PRO A 66 6.14 -19.97 -20.31
N ASP A 67 6.86 -19.41 -19.35
CA ASP A 67 8.23 -19.81 -19.00
C ASP A 67 8.29 -20.93 -17.94
N GLY A 68 7.12 -21.39 -17.48
CA GLY A 68 6.98 -22.44 -16.48
C GLY A 68 7.13 -21.99 -15.02
N VAL A 69 6.68 -22.86 -14.11
CA VAL A 69 6.62 -22.61 -12.65
C VAL A 69 8.00 -22.24 -12.08
N GLN A 70 9.06 -22.92 -12.52
CA GLN A 70 10.39 -22.73 -11.95
C GLN A 70 10.97 -21.35 -12.27
N ALA A 71 10.64 -20.78 -13.42
CA ALA A 71 11.05 -19.43 -13.78
C ALA A 71 10.27 -18.40 -12.94
N ALA A 72 8.95 -18.55 -12.84
CA ALA A 72 8.11 -17.69 -12.01
C ALA A 72 8.53 -17.70 -10.53
N LEU A 73 8.82 -18.87 -9.96
CA LEU A 73 9.22 -18.96 -8.56
C LEU A 73 10.60 -18.34 -8.24
N LYS A 74 11.45 -18.11 -9.25
CA LYS A 74 12.72 -17.39 -9.07
C LYS A 74 12.55 -15.88 -8.98
N THR A 75 11.53 -15.31 -9.62
CA THR A 75 11.35 -13.85 -9.66
C THR A 75 10.87 -13.29 -8.32
N TYR A 76 10.11 -14.05 -7.54
CA TYR A 76 9.59 -13.58 -6.25
C TYR A 76 10.68 -13.21 -5.22
N PRO A 77 11.71 -14.07 -4.96
CA PRO A 77 12.83 -13.67 -4.10
C PRO A 77 13.60 -12.44 -4.60
N GLU A 78 13.78 -12.31 -5.92
CA GLU A 78 14.46 -11.17 -6.53
C GLU A 78 13.66 -9.89 -6.32
N MET A 79 12.34 -9.97 -6.50
CA MET A 79 11.42 -8.86 -6.29
C MET A 79 11.38 -8.43 -4.81
N ARG A 80 11.45 -9.38 -3.86
CA ARG A 80 11.61 -9.08 -2.42
C ARG A 80 12.94 -8.36 -2.15
N ALA A 81 14.04 -8.85 -2.73
CA ALA A 81 15.35 -8.23 -2.57
C ALA A 81 15.39 -6.82 -3.16
N GLN A 82 14.75 -6.60 -4.31
CA GLN A 82 14.60 -5.29 -4.91
C GLN A 82 13.76 -4.36 -4.02
N ALA A 83 12.62 -4.83 -3.51
CA ALA A 83 11.79 -4.07 -2.59
C ALA A 83 12.56 -3.60 -1.35
N GLN A 84 13.44 -4.44 -0.80
CA GLN A 84 14.30 -4.07 0.33
C GLN A 84 15.31 -2.96 -0.03
N LYS A 85 15.89 -3.00 -1.23
CA LYS A 85 16.78 -1.94 -1.72
C LYS A 85 16.02 -0.62 -1.89
N ASP A 86 14.83 -0.68 -2.48
CA ASP A 86 14.00 0.50 -2.71
C ASP A 86 13.52 1.12 -1.39
N LEU A 87 13.15 0.30 -0.41
CA LEU A 87 12.85 0.77 0.95
C LEU A 87 14.01 1.56 1.56
N LYS A 88 15.26 1.10 1.35
CA LYS A 88 16.44 1.84 1.80
C LYS A 88 16.55 3.18 1.06
N THR A 89 16.42 3.20 -0.26
CA THR A 89 16.42 4.42 -1.08
C THR A 89 15.38 5.43 -0.59
N PHE A 90 14.14 4.99 -0.35
CA PHE A 90 13.07 5.84 0.14
C PHE A 90 13.35 6.37 1.54
N SER A 91 13.84 5.52 2.45
CA SER A 91 14.19 5.95 3.81
C SER A 91 15.30 7.01 3.83
N THR A 92 16.30 6.89 2.96
CA THR A 92 17.37 7.88 2.79
C THR A 92 16.81 9.20 2.27
N ALA A 93 15.95 9.16 1.24
CA ALA A 93 15.33 10.35 0.68
C ALA A 93 14.45 11.10 1.69
N ILE A 94 13.63 10.36 2.46
CA ILE A 94 12.78 10.92 3.53
C ILE A 94 13.64 11.56 4.62
N THR A 95 14.68 10.87 5.09
CA THR A 95 15.60 11.39 6.11
C THR A 95 16.35 12.64 5.62
N ALA A 96 16.77 12.64 4.36
CA ALA A 96 17.43 13.81 3.76
C ALA A 96 16.48 15.00 3.71
N ALA A 97 15.22 14.79 3.30
CA ALA A 97 14.20 15.84 3.26
C ALA A 97 13.89 16.40 4.64
N GLU A 98 13.77 15.54 5.65
CA GLU A 98 13.54 15.95 7.04
C GLU A 98 14.68 16.81 7.58
N LYS A 99 15.93 16.41 7.31
CA LYS A 99 17.12 17.19 7.71
C LYS A 99 17.26 18.52 6.96
N ALA A 100 16.78 18.58 5.72
CA ALA A 100 16.83 19.77 4.88
C ALA A 100 15.63 20.69 5.09
N SER A 101 14.66 20.31 5.92
CA SER A 101 13.47 21.09 6.16
C SER A 101 13.67 22.06 7.33
N PRO A 102 13.30 23.35 7.20
CA PRO A 102 13.33 24.30 8.31
C PRO A 102 12.22 24.05 9.34
N ARG A 103 11.24 23.20 9.02
CA ARG A 103 10.13 22.80 9.90
C ARG A 103 10.16 21.29 10.12
N PRO A 104 9.74 20.79 11.30
CA PRO A 104 9.60 19.35 11.52
C PRO A 104 8.48 18.82 10.62
N ILE A 105 8.84 18.02 9.60
CA ILE A 105 7.90 17.40 8.65
C ILE A 105 7.72 15.89 8.88
N SER A 106 8.44 15.31 9.84
CA SER A 106 8.44 13.88 10.14
C SER A 106 7.06 13.34 10.54
N GLU A 107 6.25 14.12 11.24
CA GLU A 107 4.86 13.73 11.59
C GLU A 107 4.00 13.57 10.34
N TYR A 108 4.13 14.48 9.38
CA TYR A 108 3.46 14.37 8.08
C TYR A 108 3.97 13.15 7.31
N GLY A 109 5.29 12.94 7.25
CA GLY A 109 5.88 11.76 6.62
C GLY A 109 5.37 10.47 7.23
N GLY A 110 5.36 10.36 8.56
CA GLY A 110 4.83 9.22 9.29
C GLY A 110 3.35 8.94 9.01
N ALA A 111 2.53 9.98 8.86
CA ALA A 111 1.14 9.83 8.43
C ALA A 111 1.02 9.25 7.02
N GLN A 112 1.88 9.68 6.09
CA GLN A 112 1.88 9.14 4.72
C GLN A 112 2.44 7.72 4.65
N VAL A 113 3.44 7.38 5.45
CA VAL A 113 3.90 5.99 5.61
C VAL A 113 2.74 5.11 6.08
N LYS A 114 1.98 5.54 7.11
CA LYS A 114 0.79 4.80 7.57
C LYS A 114 -0.26 4.67 6.48
N ARG A 115 -0.51 5.73 5.71
CA ARG A 115 -1.46 5.72 4.58
C ARG A 115 -1.03 4.78 3.45
N GLY A 116 0.27 4.72 3.15
CA GLY A 116 0.84 3.78 2.20
C GLY A 116 0.66 2.34 2.67
N ALA A 117 1.01 2.06 3.92
CA ALA A 117 0.81 0.74 4.52
C ALA A 117 -0.68 0.34 4.58
N ALA A 118 -1.59 1.33 4.63
CA ALA A 118 -3.03 1.09 4.66
C ALA A 118 -3.59 0.43 3.40
N ILE A 119 -2.87 0.40 2.27
CA ILE A 119 -3.30 -0.41 1.11
C ILE A 119 -3.32 -1.91 1.41
N TRP A 120 -2.55 -2.34 2.42
CA TRP A 120 -2.49 -3.72 2.90
C TRP A 120 -3.28 -3.93 4.18
N GLN A 121 -4.01 -2.91 4.67
CA GLN A 121 -4.94 -3.11 5.78
C GLN A 121 -6.00 -4.14 5.39
N GLY A 122 -6.32 -5.03 6.33
CA GLY A 122 -7.24 -6.13 6.07
C GLY A 122 -6.60 -7.35 5.39
N ALA A 123 -5.29 -7.36 5.14
CA ALA A 123 -4.58 -8.55 4.63
C ALA A 123 -4.77 -9.78 5.54
N ALA A 124 -4.94 -9.58 6.85
CA ALA A 124 -5.21 -10.66 7.80
C ALA A 124 -6.68 -11.14 7.80
N SER A 125 -7.62 -10.33 7.30
CA SER A 125 -9.06 -10.65 7.29
C SER A 125 -9.55 -11.25 5.97
N VAL A 126 -8.75 -11.18 4.91
CA VAL A 126 -9.05 -11.83 3.62
C VAL A 126 -8.57 -13.28 3.63
N ASP A 127 -9.19 -14.12 2.80
CA ASP A 127 -8.70 -15.48 2.62
C ASP A 127 -7.30 -15.49 1.98
N LYS A 128 -6.52 -16.54 2.24
CA LYS A 128 -5.12 -16.62 1.83
C LYS A 128 -4.96 -16.63 0.31
N ALA A 129 -5.88 -17.27 -0.43
CA ALA A 129 -5.81 -17.35 -1.88
C ALA A 129 -6.07 -15.97 -2.51
N ARG A 130 -7.06 -15.23 -1.99
CA ARG A 130 -7.34 -13.86 -2.40
C ARG A 130 -6.20 -12.92 -2.05
N LEU A 131 -5.60 -13.06 -0.86
CA LEU A 131 -4.43 -12.28 -0.47
C LEU A 131 -3.27 -12.49 -1.44
N ALA A 132 -2.97 -13.75 -1.78
CA ALA A 132 -1.91 -14.08 -2.72
C ALA A 132 -2.18 -13.51 -4.11
N GLN A 133 -3.41 -13.61 -4.62
CA GLN A 133 -3.79 -13.00 -5.90
C GLN A 133 -3.63 -11.48 -5.88
N MET A 134 -4.12 -10.82 -4.82
CA MET A 134 -3.98 -9.36 -4.66
C MET A 134 -2.51 -8.96 -4.63
N TRP A 135 -1.70 -9.68 -3.85
CA TRP A 135 -0.27 -9.45 -3.73
C TRP A 135 0.47 -9.66 -5.07
N MET A 136 0.16 -10.73 -5.80
CA MET A 136 0.74 -10.99 -7.14
C MET A 136 0.32 -9.94 -8.17
N SER A 137 -0.90 -9.39 -8.06
CA SER A 137 -1.41 -8.39 -9.01
C SER A 137 -0.96 -6.96 -8.70
N TRP A 138 -0.38 -6.74 -7.52
CA TRP A 138 0.01 -5.40 -7.08
C TRP A 138 1.45 -5.11 -7.48
N SER A 139 1.68 -3.88 -7.95
CA SER A 139 3.00 -3.34 -8.22
C SER A 139 3.07 -1.93 -7.64
N PRO A 140 4.22 -1.52 -7.06
CA PRO A 140 4.39 -0.14 -6.64
C PRO A 140 4.26 0.80 -7.86
N PRO A 141 3.72 2.01 -7.68
CA PRO A 141 3.72 3.00 -8.75
C PRO A 141 5.11 3.22 -9.34
N GLY A 142 5.24 3.21 -10.67
CA GLY A 142 6.52 3.27 -11.37
C GLY A 142 7.35 4.54 -11.11
N ASP A 143 6.74 5.59 -10.57
CA ASP A 143 7.39 6.85 -10.25
C ASP A 143 8.09 6.87 -8.87
N CYS A 144 7.86 5.88 -8.00
CA CYS A 144 8.35 5.90 -6.61
C CYS A 144 9.88 6.10 -6.53
N GLU A 145 10.65 5.31 -7.29
CA GLU A 145 12.12 5.40 -7.30
C GLU A 145 12.62 6.72 -7.89
N LYS A 146 12.03 7.15 -8.99
CA LYS A 146 12.39 8.39 -9.67
C LYS A 146 12.19 9.60 -8.75
N ARG A 147 11.04 9.68 -8.08
CA ARG A 147 10.73 10.77 -7.14
C ARG A 147 11.59 10.71 -5.89
N ALA A 148 11.90 9.52 -5.38
CA ALA A 148 12.80 9.38 -4.24
C ALA A 148 14.21 9.91 -4.54
N LYS A 149 14.78 9.54 -5.69
CA LYS A 149 16.09 10.05 -6.14
C LYS A 149 16.07 11.57 -6.34
N ALA A 150 15.00 12.10 -6.94
CA ALA A 150 14.83 13.55 -7.10
C ALA A 150 14.72 14.28 -5.76
N LEU A 151 13.93 13.75 -4.82
CA LEU A 151 13.75 14.28 -3.48
C LEU A 151 15.08 14.28 -2.71
N GLU A 152 15.83 13.18 -2.74
CA GLU A 152 17.13 13.07 -2.08
C GLU A 152 18.13 14.11 -2.63
N MET A 153 18.25 14.22 -3.96
CA MET A 153 19.12 15.23 -4.57
C MET A 153 18.75 16.65 -4.14
N LYS A 154 17.47 17.03 -4.27
CA LYS A 154 16.98 18.37 -3.87
C LYS A 154 17.25 18.65 -2.39
N SER A 155 16.97 17.67 -1.54
CA SER A 155 17.15 17.77 -0.10
C SER A 155 18.62 17.84 0.30
N SER A 156 19.50 17.10 -0.39
CA SER A 156 20.94 17.17 -0.14
C SER A 156 21.51 18.57 -0.44
N ILE A 157 21.03 19.23 -1.50
CA ILE A 157 21.44 20.59 -1.88
C ILE A 157 20.91 21.60 -0.86
N LEU A 158 19.62 21.53 -0.55
CA LEU A 158 18.98 22.41 0.45
C LEU A 158 19.63 22.25 1.82
N GLY A 159 19.85 21.03 2.27
CA GLY A 159 20.52 20.72 3.53
C GLY A 159 21.94 21.31 3.59
N ARG A 160 22.71 21.22 2.50
CA ARG A 160 24.04 21.88 2.44
C ARG A 160 23.93 23.40 2.52
N ALA A 161 22.97 24.01 1.82
CA ALA A 161 22.76 25.46 1.86
C ALA A 161 22.33 25.97 3.23
N LEU A 162 21.42 25.26 3.92
CA LEU A 162 21.00 25.58 5.29
C LEU A 162 22.17 25.47 6.28
N ASN A 163 22.97 24.41 6.18
CA ASN A 163 24.14 24.22 7.04
C ASN A 163 25.26 25.23 6.76
N TYR A 164 25.47 25.64 5.50
CA TYR A 164 26.44 26.68 5.14
C TYR A 164 26.10 28.03 5.78
N ASN A 165 24.82 28.39 5.79
CA ASN A 165 24.36 29.61 6.46
C ASN A 165 24.41 29.49 7.98
N ALA A 166 24.14 28.32 8.55
CA ALA A 166 24.28 28.08 9.99
C ALA A 166 25.74 28.21 10.47
N GLY A 167 26.72 27.75 9.68
CA GLY A 167 28.14 27.93 9.99
C GLY A 167 28.60 29.39 9.86
N SER A 168 28.02 30.15 8.93
CA SER A 168 28.32 31.57 8.73
C SER A 168 27.62 32.50 9.74
N ALA A 169 26.61 32.01 10.45
CA ALA A 169 25.91 32.74 11.52
C ALA A 169 26.62 32.66 12.89
N THR A 170 27.82 32.07 12.95
CA THR A 170 28.64 32.09 14.17
C THR A 170 29.35 33.43 14.29
N THR A 171 28.62 34.47 14.71
CA THR A 171 29.27 35.60 15.39
C THR A 171 29.88 35.04 16.67
N PRO A 172 31.18 35.26 16.97
CA PRO A 172 31.77 34.77 18.20
C PRO A 172 31.00 35.36 19.37
N THR A 173 30.32 34.48 20.12
CA THR A 173 29.78 34.84 21.43
C THR A 173 30.98 35.29 22.29
N PRO A 174 30.96 36.48 22.91
CA PRO A 174 32.01 36.87 23.82
C PRO A 174 32.19 35.84 24.92
N THR A 175 33.42 35.34 25.05
CA THR A 175 33.92 34.47 26.10
C THR A 175 33.40 34.90 27.48
N ALA A 176 32.49 34.12 28.06
CA ALA A 176 32.20 34.19 29.48
C ALA A 176 33.39 33.56 30.25
N PRO A 177 33.90 34.21 31.31
CA PRO A 177 35.02 33.69 32.09
C PRO A 177 34.67 32.40 32.87
N PRO A 178 35.65 31.54 33.18
CA PRO A 178 35.42 30.20 33.68
C PRO A 178 35.31 30.10 35.21
N GLN A 179 34.64 29.02 35.65
CA GLN A 179 34.56 28.39 36.99
C GLN A 179 33.41 28.89 37.90
N ALA A 180 32.68 28.03 38.63
CA ALA A 180 33.18 26.88 39.39
C ALA A 180 32.26 25.64 39.37
N LYS A 181 32.90 24.46 39.46
CA LYS A 181 32.29 23.18 39.85
C LYS A 181 32.05 23.18 41.37
N PRO A 182 30.89 22.69 41.83
CA PRO A 182 30.85 21.96 43.10
C PRO A 182 30.71 20.44 42.91
N SER A 183 31.50 19.73 43.70
CA SER A 183 31.72 18.29 43.76
C SER A 183 30.50 17.46 44.20
N ALA A 184 30.43 16.23 43.68
CA ALA A 184 29.73 15.10 44.34
C ALA A 184 30.52 14.64 45.59
N PRO A 185 29.88 14.08 46.64
CA PRO A 185 29.67 12.62 46.75
C PRO A 185 28.46 12.24 47.66
N PRO A 186 28.25 10.99 48.14
CA PRO A 186 28.48 9.62 47.63
C PRO A 186 27.15 8.80 47.55
N PRO A 187 27.18 7.53 47.09
CA PRO A 187 25.99 6.72 46.81
C PRO A 187 25.47 5.97 48.04
N ALA A 188 24.14 5.93 48.20
CA ALA A 188 23.46 5.11 49.20
C ALA A 188 22.79 3.89 48.57
N ALA A 189 23.31 2.73 48.98
CA ALA A 189 22.65 1.47 49.33
C ALA A 189 21.57 0.86 48.41
N ALA A 190 21.94 -0.35 47.97
CA ALA A 190 21.11 -1.47 47.56
C ALA A 190 19.95 -1.81 48.53
N ALA A 191 18.86 -2.29 47.92
CA ALA A 191 17.80 -3.21 48.40
C ALA A 191 16.52 -2.83 47.61
N ASP A 192 15.75 -3.68 46.94
CA ASP A 192 15.59 -5.13 46.98
C ASP A 192 15.14 -5.61 45.60
N THR A 193 15.65 -6.78 45.20
CA THR A 193 15.09 -7.62 44.14
C THR A 193 14.05 -8.55 44.76
N PRO A 194 12.78 -8.53 44.30
CA PRO A 194 11.90 -9.68 44.50
C PRO A 194 12.15 -10.71 43.40
N LYS A 195 12.53 -11.89 43.91
CA LYS A 195 12.69 -13.19 43.28
C LYS A 195 11.52 -13.57 42.34
N PRO A 196 11.78 -14.33 41.26
CA PRO A 196 10.74 -14.84 40.37
C PRO A 196 9.95 -15.95 41.05
N GLU A 197 8.62 -15.88 40.96
CA GLU A 197 7.73 -16.94 41.39
C GLU A 197 7.05 -17.59 40.17
N ALA A 198 7.26 -18.89 40.05
CA ALA A 198 6.59 -19.84 39.17
C ALA A 198 6.63 -21.20 39.91
N PRO A 199 5.78 -22.20 39.63
CA PRO A 199 4.57 -22.25 38.79
C PRO A 199 3.41 -23.13 39.35
N LYS A 200 2.35 -23.28 38.53
CA LYS A 200 1.35 -24.38 38.38
C LYS A 200 0.00 -24.27 39.12
N PRO A 201 -1.08 -24.96 38.66
CA PRO A 201 -1.31 -25.68 37.39
C PRO A 201 -2.62 -25.30 36.65
N ARG A 202 -2.66 -25.80 35.41
CA ARG A 202 -3.77 -25.88 34.43
C ARG A 202 -5.06 -26.51 35.00
N PRO A 203 -6.23 -26.11 34.47
CA PRO A 203 -7.21 -27.13 34.05
C PRO A 203 -7.44 -27.16 32.53
N GLU A 204 -7.20 -28.34 31.96
CA GLU A 204 -7.95 -29.00 30.87
C GLU A 204 -9.47 -28.77 31.08
N VAL A 205 -10.34 -28.44 30.11
CA VAL A 205 -10.97 -29.24 29.02
C VAL A 205 -11.98 -28.24 28.40
N ALA A 206 -12.13 -28.05 27.08
CA ALA A 206 -13.05 -28.87 26.29
C ALA A 206 -12.95 -28.56 24.79
N LYS A 207 -12.76 -29.65 24.06
CA LYS A 207 -13.03 -29.84 22.63
C LYS A 207 -14.56 -29.86 22.43
N PRO A 208 -15.08 -29.25 21.36
CA PRO A 208 -16.08 -29.97 20.55
C PRO A 208 -15.57 -30.28 19.16
N ALA A 209 -15.91 -31.49 18.74
CA ALA A 209 -15.64 -32.10 17.45
C ALA A 209 -16.55 -31.52 16.34
N PRO A 210 -16.32 -31.89 15.06
CA PRO A 210 -16.73 -31.15 13.89
C PRO A 210 -18.16 -31.49 13.45
N THR A 211 -18.91 -30.49 13.00
CA THR A 211 -20.15 -30.70 12.24
C THR A 211 -19.87 -30.55 10.76
N ALA A 212 -19.86 -31.69 10.08
CA ALA A 212 -19.96 -31.79 8.63
C ALA A 212 -21.32 -31.29 8.16
N SER A 213 -21.32 -30.51 7.08
CA SER A 213 -22.47 -30.35 6.18
C SER A 213 -21.96 -29.90 4.80
N ALA A 214 -21.69 -30.88 3.95
CA ALA A 214 -22.00 -30.80 2.52
C ALA A 214 -23.46 -31.25 2.36
N PRO A 215 -24.26 -30.77 1.38
CA PRO A 215 -24.01 -30.91 -0.07
C PRO A 215 -24.38 -29.58 -0.81
N ALA A 216 -24.32 -29.38 -2.12
CA ALA A 216 -24.35 -30.24 -3.29
C ALA A 216 -23.77 -29.48 -4.49
N SER A 217 -23.24 -30.24 -5.44
CA SER A 217 -22.88 -29.79 -6.79
C SER A 217 -24.05 -29.09 -7.50
N ALA A 218 -23.82 -27.85 -7.96
CA ALA A 218 -24.64 -27.23 -9.00
C ALA A 218 -23.82 -27.15 -10.29
N LYS A 219 -24.33 -27.87 -11.29
CA LYS A 219 -23.88 -27.93 -12.68
C LYS A 219 -23.55 -26.56 -13.27
N ALA A 220 -22.51 -26.55 -14.10
CA ALA A 220 -22.26 -25.54 -15.13
C ALA A 220 -23.51 -25.35 -16.01
N ALA A 221 -23.94 -24.11 -16.17
CA ALA A 221 -24.92 -23.70 -17.16
C ALA A 221 -24.24 -22.87 -18.27
N ALA A 222 -24.53 -23.28 -19.49
CA ALA A 222 -24.03 -22.79 -20.77
C ALA A 222 -24.49 -21.33 -21.09
N PRO A 223 -24.06 -20.73 -22.21
CA PRO A 223 -23.90 -19.29 -22.36
C PRO A 223 -25.21 -18.50 -22.59
N ALA A 224 -25.07 -17.19 -22.39
CA ALA A 224 -26.08 -16.15 -22.36
C ALA A 224 -27.07 -16.16 -23.54
N LYS A 225 -28.36 -16.26 -23.24
CA LYS A 225 -29.42 -15.68 -24.08
C LYS A 225 -29.55 -14.21 -23.71
N LYS A 226 -29.28 -13.33 -24.68
CA LYS A 226 -29.56 -11.89 -24.59
C LYS A 226 -31.03 -11.69 -24.22
N LEU A 227 -31.28 -11.01 -23.10
CA LEU A 227 -32.61 -10.54 -22.73
C LEU A 227 -33.02 -9.43 -23.70
N PRO A 228 -34.28 -9.40 -24.17
CA PRO A 228 -34.74 -8.39 -25.11
C PRO A 228 -34.74 -7.00 -24.47
N LEU A 229 -34.31 -6.01 -25.25
CA LEU A 229 -34.58 -4.59 -24.96
C LEU A 229 -36.09 -4.38 -24.94
N ILE A 230 -36.59 -3.79 -23.87
CA ILE A 230 -37.96 -3.26 -23.84
C ILE A 230 -37.85 -1.74 -23.99
N GLY A 231 -38.68 -1.20 -24.88
CA GLY A 231 -38.77 0.24 -25.13
C GLY A 231 -39.15 1.03 -23.88
N GLY A 232 -38.57 2.23 -23.79
CA GLY A 232 -38.82 3.19 -22.72
C GLY A 232 -37.65 3.34 -21.76
N GLY A 233 -36.52 3.90 -22.21
CA GLY A 233 -35.50 4.58 -21.39
C GLY A 233 -34.75 3.82 -20.29
N GLU A 234 -35.14 2.61 -19.92
CA GLU A 234 -34.58 1.87 -18.78
C GLU A 234 -33.41 0.97 -19.20
N ILE A 235 -32.23 1.17 -18.58
CA ILE A 235 -31.03 0.35 -18.82
C ILE A 235 -30.90 -0.66 -17.67
N ILE A 236 -30.83 -1.95 -18.00
CA ILE A 236 -30.57 -3.00 -17.01
C ILE A 236 -29.06 -3.09 -16.80
N VAL A 237 -28.62 -2.80 -15.59
CA VAL A 237 -27.22 -2.92 -15.17
C VAL A 237 -27.05 -4.27 -14.49
N ASP A 238 -26.28 -5.15 -15.14
CA ASP A 238 -25.91 -6.46 -14.61
C ASP A 238 -24.78 -6.27 -13.57
N PRO A 239 -24.91 -6.83 -12.35
CA PRO A 239 -23.86 -6.77 -11.32
C PRO A 239 -22.50 -7.35 -11.76
N VAL A 240 -22.48 -8.23 -12.77
CA VAL A 240 -21.26 -8.87 -13.27
C VAL A 240 -20.57 -8.02 -14.35
N ASN A 241 -21.26 -7.02 -14.93
CA ASN A 241 -20.68 -6.12 -15.92
C ASN A 241 -21.38 -4.74 -15.88
N PRO A 242 -20.98 -3.85 -14.95
CA PRO A 242 -21.70 -2.61 -14.73
C PRO A 242 -21.46 -1.62 -15.87
N VAL A 243 -22.52 -1.29 -16.59
CA VAL A 243 -22.53 -0.18 -17.55
C VAL A 243 -22.77 1.13 -16.77
N PRO A 244 -22.01 2.21 -17.05
CA PRO A 244 -22.23 3.49 -16.39
C PRO A 244 -23.65 4.00 -16.64
N CYS A 245 -24.36 4.31 -15.55
CA CYS A 245 -25.70 4.87 -15.55
C CYS A 245 -25.61 6.36 -15.16
N ALA A 246 -26.31 7.23 -15.90
CA ALA A 246 -26.33 8.67 -15.66
C ALA A 246 -27.44 9.12 -14.69
N GLY A 247 -28.24 8.19 -14.14
CA GLY A 247 -29.34 8.48 -13.21
C GLY A 247 -29.39 7.49 -12.04
N SER A 248 -30.55 7.37 -11.39
CA SER A 248 -30.71 6.58 -10.15
C SER A 248 -30.82 5.08 -10.42
N LEU A 249 -30.07 4.28 -9.64
CA LEU A 249 -30.08 2.81 -9.70
C LEU A 249 -31.06 2.23 -8.68
N LEU A 250 -32.09 1.54 -9.16
CA LEU A 250 -33.08 0.87 -8.33
C LEU A 250 -32.89 -0.66 -8.35
N PRO A 251 -32.88 -1.33 -7.18
CA PRO A 251 -32.83 -2.79 -7.12
C PRO A 251 -34.12 -3.42 -7.64
N ALA A 252 -34.00 -4.42 -8.50
CA ALA A 252 -35.11 -5.17 -9.05
C ALA A 252 -34.77 -6.66 -9.21
N LYS A 253 -35.81 -7.51 -9.35
CA LYS A 253 -35.66 -8.93 -9.69
C LYS A 253 -36.24 -9.21 -11.06
N ARG A 254 -35.44 -9.78 -11.96
CA ARG A 254 -35.91 -10.19 -13.30
C ARG A 254 -35.40 -11.60 -13.64
N GLY A 255 -36.32 -12.50 -13.97
CA GLY A 255 -35.98 -13.89 -14.30
C GLY A 255 -35.28 -14.66 -13.17
N GLY A 256 -35.55 -14.30 -11.91
CA GLY A 256 -34.95 -14.93 -10.74
C GLY A 256 -33.56 -14.42 -10.35
N ARG A 257 -33.06 -13.35 -11.00
CA ARG A 257 -31.77 -12.71 -10.67
C ARG A 257 -31.97 -11.29 -10.17
N ASP A 258 -31.11 -10.88 -9.26
CA ASP A 258 -31.01 -9.51 -8.79
C ASP A 258 -30.34 -8.66 -9.89
N VAL A 259 -31.02 -7.62 -10.33
CA VAL A 259 -30.56 -6.68 -11.36
C VAL A 259 -30.78 -5.25 -10.88
N LEU A 260 -29.98 -4.31 -11.37
CA LEU A 260 -30.17 -2.89 -11.11
C LEU A 260 -30.82 -2.24 -12.33
N ILE A 261 -31.87 -1.46 -12.12
CA ILE A 261 -32.52 -0.68 -13.17
C ILE A 261 -32.03 0.76 -13.06
N CYS A 262 -31.39 1.23 -14.12
CA CYS A 262 -31.03 2.64 -14.30
C CYS A 262 -32.25 3.41 -14.80
N LYS A 263 -32.76 4.34 -14.00
CA LYS A 263 -33.74 5.34 -14.44
C LYS A 263 -33.03 6.67 -14.73
N PRO A 264 -33.23 7.28 -15.91
CA PRO A 264 -32.83 8.66 -16.13
C PRO A 264 -33.67 9.57 -15.22
N ASP A 265 -33.01 10.52 -14.54
CA ASP A 265 -33.69 11.60 -13.82
C ASP A 265 -34.30 12.62 -14.79
#